data_AF-A0A963Q4C9-F1
#
_entry.id   AF-A0A963Q4C9-F1
#
_cell.length_a   1.000
_cell.length_b   1.000
_cell.length_c   1.000
_cell.angle_alpha   90.00
_cell.angle_beta   90.00
_cell.angle_gamma   90.00
#
_symmetry.space_group_name_H-M   'P 1'
#
loop_
_entity.id
_entity.type
_entity.pdbx_description
1 polymer ?
#
loop_
_entity_poly.entity_id
_entity_poly.type
_entity_poly.pdbx_seq_one_letter_code
_entity_poly.pdbx_strand_id
1 'polypeptide(L)'
;MHWFVASAAAIALFSWPAHGQSLKLPNPSRTVFKCEVAGKVVYSDDPCLGAKRIDMEPTRGLDRASGRRSVGRDVLRETTREQYVKAVKPLTGLTTDQYAVTARRMDLSSAAKAECVSLDAGIADAEVIERSASAGARTAVQHDLFKLRKRYRDIGC
;
A
#
# COMPACT_ATOMS: atom_id res chain seq x y z
N MET A 1 -37.21 -49.41 -39.21
CA MET A 1 -38.04 -48.24 -39.56
C MET A 1 -37.84 -47.23 -38.44
N HIS A 2 -36.73 -46.49 -38.49
CA HIS A 2 -36.68 -45.03 -38.69
C HIS A 2 -37.78 -44.30 -37.93
N TRP A 3 -37.40 -43.37 -37.04
CA TRP A 3 -37.86 -41.97 -37.01
C TRP A 3 -36.85 -41.16 -36.18
N PHE A 4 -36.12 -40.30 -36.88
CA PHE A 4 -35.30 -39.23 -36.31
C PHE A 4 -36.23 -38.10 -35.88
N VAL A 5 -36.13 -37.64 -34.64
CA VAL A 5 -36.68 -36.35 -34.22
C VAL A 5 -35.50 -35.46 -33.85
N ALA A 6 -35.20 -34.52 -34.74
CA ALA A 6 -34.24 -33.45 -34.51
C ALA A 6 -34.93 -32.34 -33.69
N SER A 7 -34.51 -32.16 -32.44
CA SER A 7 -34.89 -30.98 -31.65
C SER A 7 -33.75 -29.97 -31.69
N ALA A 8 -34.00 -28.86 -32.38
CA ALA A 8 -33.14 -27.68 -32.40
C ALA A 8 -33.11 -27.03 -31.01
N ALA A 9 -31.96 -27.08 -30.34
CA ALA A 9 -31.71 -26.31 -29.14
C ALA A 9 -31.25 -24.89 -29.53
N ALA A 10 -32.12 -23.91 -29.31
CA ALA A 10 -31.81 -22.49 -29.45
C ALA A 10 -30.75 -22.09 -28.41
N ILE A 11 -29.56 -21.71 -28.87
CA ILE A 11 -28.48 -21.20 -28.02
C ILE A 11 -28.83 -19.75 -27.66
N ALA A 12 -29.36 -19.55 -26.45
CA ALA A 12 -29.51 -18.23 -25.87
C ALA A 12 -28.12 -17.67 -25.53
N LEU A 13 -27.68 -16.68 -26.30
CA LEU A 13 -26.50 -15.88 -26.02
C LEU A 13 -26.75 -15.04 -24.76
N PHE A 14 -26.46 -15.60 -23.58
CA PHE A 14 -26.35 -14.83 -22.35
C PHE A 14 -25.08 -14.00 -22.41
N SER A 15 -25.19 -12.78 -22.91
CA SER A 15 -24.16 -11.75 -22.77
C SER A 15 -24.02 -11.39 -21.29
N TRP A 16 -23.05 -12.02 -20.62
CA TRP A 16 -22.64 -11.61 -19.28
C TRP A 16 -22.01 -10.21 -19.35
N PRO A 17 -22.48 -9.24 -18.55
CA PRO A 17 -21.78 -7.97 -18.43
C PRO A 17 -20.44 -8.22 -17.73
N ALA A 18 -19.36 -7.98 -18.47
CA ALA A 18 -18.02 -7.93 -17.93
C ALA A 18 -17.96 -6.83 -16.87
N HIS A 19 -17.97 -7.21 -15.60
CA HIS A 19 -17.71 -6.31 -14.50
C HIS A 19 -16.22 -5.96 -14.54
N GLY A 20 -15.89 -4.81 -15.15
CA GLY A 20 -14.55 -4.23 -15.07
C GLY A 20 -14.22 -3.94 -13.61
N GLN A 21 -13.34 -4.76 -13.02
CA GLN A 21 -12.83 -4.53 -11.68
C GLN A 21 -11.87 -3.35 -11.74
N SER A 22 -12.37 -2.17 -11.34
CA SER A 22 -11.55 -0.99 -11.11
C SER A 22 -10.48 -1.35 -10.08
N LEU A 23 -9.22 -1.47 -10.52
CA LEU A 23 -8.06 -1.56 -9.64
C LEU A 23 -8.01 -0.27 -8.83
N LYS A 24 -8.59 -0.32 -7.64
CA LYS A 24 -8.57 0.77 -6.66
C LYS A 24 -7.13 0.87 -6.16
N LEU A 25 -6.32 1.68 -6.85
CA LEU A 25 -4.96 1.96 -6.43
C LEU A 25 -5.02 2.58 -5.02
N PRO A 26 -4.26 2.04 -4.05
CA PRO A 26 -4.22 2.61 -2.71
C PRO A 26 -3.67 4.04 -2.78
N ASN A 27 -4.04 4.85 -1.79
CA ASN A 27 -3.63 6.25 -1.75
C ASN A 27 -2.09 6.34 -1.80
N PRO A 28 -1.52 7.10 -2.74
CA PRO A 28 -0.07 7.13 -3.01
C PRO A 28 0.77 7.76 -1.89
N SER A 29 0.18 8.14 -0.77
CA SER A 29 0.89 8.67 0.41
C SER A 29 1.06 7.64 1.53
N ARG A 30 0.84 6.35 1.24
CA ARG A 30 0.89 5.25 2.21
C ARG A 30 1.79 4.13 1.71
N THR A 31 2.41 3.45 2.66
CA THR A 31 3.13 2.20 2.43
C THR A 31 2.22 1.18 1.77
N VAL A 32 2.63 0.65 0.62
CA VAL A 32 1.88 -0.36 -0.13
C VAL A 32 2.63 -1.70 -0.08
N PHE A 33 1.90 -2.77 0.12
CA PHE A 33 2.42 -4.14 0.09
C PHE A 33 2.08 -4.79 -1.25
N LYS A 34 3.10 -5.37 -1.89
CA LYS A 34 2.91 -6.26 -3.04
C LYS A 34 2.63 -7.66 -2.54
N CYS A 35 1.39 -8.10 -2.66
CA CYS A 35 0.91 -9.44 -2.28
C CYS A 35 0.82 -10.34 -3.50
N GLU A 36 1.25 -11.60 -3.41
CA GLU A 36 0.97 -12.62 -4.41
C GLU A 36 -0.10 -13.56 -3.88
N VAL A 37 -1.32 -13.45 -4.41
CA VAL A 37 -2.48 -14.26 -3.99
C VAL A 37 -2.96 -15.06 -5.19
N ALA A 38 -2.94 -16.39 -5.08
CA ALA A 38 -3.36 -17.31 -6.15
C ALA A 38 -2.69 -17.06 -7.52
N GLY A 39 -1.39 -16.75 -7.51
CA GLY A 39 -0.62 -16.46 -8.72
C GLY A 39 -0.87 -15.07 -9.33
N LYS A 40 -1.67 -14.22 -8.68
CA LYS A 40 -1.91 -12.83 -9.09
C LYS A 40 -1.25 -11.85 -8.12
N VAL A 41 -0.55 -10.86 -8.68
CA VAL A 41 0.04 -9.75 -7.92
C VAL A 41 -1.07 -8.73 -7.61
N VAL A 42 -1.30 -8.47 -6.33
CA VAL A 42 -2.23 -7.46 -5.83
C VAL A 42 -1.45 -6.45 -4.98
N TYR A 43 -1.71 -5.17 -5.19
CA TYR A 43 -1.16 -4.10 -4.37
C TYR A 43 -2.20 -3.73 -3.31
N SER A 44 -1.85 -3.85 -2.04
CA SER A 44 -2.74 -3.59 -0.90
C SER A 44 -2.06 -2.68 0.11
N ASP A 45 -2.82 -1.83 0.79
CA ASP A 45 -2.36 -1.10 1.98
C ASP A 45 -2.33 -1.99 3.24
N ASP A 46 -2.91 -3.19 3.15
CA ASP A 46 -2.89 -4.19 4.21
C ASP A 46 -1.67 -5.12 4.10
N PRO A 47 -0.91 -5.35 5.19
CA PRO A 47 0.19 -6.31 5.19
C PRO A 47 -0.32 -7.72 4.87
N CYS A 48 0.43 -8.44 4.05
CA CYS A 48 0.18 -9.83 3.70
C CYS A 48 1.46 -10.68 3.88
N LEU A 49 1.31 -12.00 3.91
CA LEU A 49 2.43 -12.92 4.09
C LEU A 49 3.37 -12.85 2.89
N GLY A 50 4.67 -12.71 3.16
CA GLY A 50 5.71 -12.63 2.12
C GLY A 50 5.72 -11.34 1.29
N ALA A 51 4.94 -10.32 1.68
CA ALA A 51 4.88 -9.08 0.92
C ALA A 51 6.17 -8.27 0.99
N LYS A 52 6.57 -7.73 -0.16
CA LYS A 52 7.57 -6.65 -0.21
C LYS A 52 6.89 -5.31 0.05
N ARG A 53 7.47 -4.55 0.97
CA ARG A 53 7.08 -3.15 1.19
C ARG A 53 7.51 -2.33 -0.02
N ILE A 54 6.60 -1.54 -0.55
CA ILE A 54 6.84 -0.56 -1.58
C ILE A 54 6.43 0.79 -1.00
N ASP A 55 7.40 1.70 -0.94
CA ASP A 55 7.11 3.11 -0.70
C ASP A 55 6.79 3.74 -2.05
N MET A 56 5.58 4.27 -2.21
CA MET A 56 5.17 4.95 -3.43
C MET A 56 5.25 6.45 -3.17
N GLU A 57 6.10 7.15 -3.90
CA GLU A 57 6.02 8.60 -3.98
C GLU A 57 4.87 8.96 -4.94
N PRO A 58 3.96 9.89 -4.60
CA PRO A 58 2.94 10.35 -5.52
C PRO A 58 3.54 10.80 -6.86
N THR A 59 2.96 10.33 -7.96
CA THR A 59 3.40 10.76 -9.29
C THR A 59 3.10 12.25 -9.45
N ARG A 60 4.15 13.08 -9.53
CA ARG A 60 4.03 14.46 -10.01
C ARG A 60 3.70 14.41 -11.50
N GLY A 61 2.40 14.47 -11.83
CA GLY A 61 1.91 14.32 -13.19
C GLY A 61 2.49 15.34 -14.19
N LEU A 62 2.24 15.10 -15.48
CA LEU A 62 2.59 15.99 -16.58
C LEU A 62 1.85 17.33 -16.40
N ASP A 63 2.56 18.38 -15.98
CA ASP A 63 1.96 19.67 -15.62
C ASP A 63 1.65 20.58 -16.83
N ARG A 64 1.94 20.12 -18.05
CA ARG A 64 1.74 20.85 -19.31
C ARG A 64 1.23 19.94 -20.43
N ALA A 65 -0.05 20.09 -20.79
CA ALA A 65 -0.60 19.52 -22.02
C ALA A 65 -1.00 20.60 -23.05
N SER A 66 -1.21 21.87 -22.66
CA SER A 66 -1.73 22.90 -23.58
C SER A 66 -1.47 24.36 -23.16
N GLY A 67 -0.34 24.66 -22.51
CA GLY A 67 -0.01 26.04 -22.07
C GLY A 67 -0.75 26.54 -20.82
N ARG A 68 -1.71 25.78 -20.28
CA ARG A 68 -2.26 25.97 -18.91
C ARG A 68 -1.67 24.92 -17.98
N ARG A 69 -1.05 25.37 -16.89
CA ARG A 69 -0.57 24.51 -15.80
C ARG A 69 -1.78 24.05 -15.00
N SER A 70 -2.11 22.75 -15.05
CA SER A 70 -3.09 22.15 -14.17
C SER A 70 -2.35 21.25 -13.19
N VAL A 71 -2.22 21.71 -11.94
CA VAL A 71 -1.62 20.90 -10.88
C VAL A 71 -2.75 20.10 -10.24
N GLY A 72 -2.62 18.78 -10.22
CA GLY A 72 -3.57 17.91 -9.54
C GLY A 72 -3.66 18.25 -8.05
N ARG A 73 -4.84 18.08 -7.45
CA ARG A 73 -5.08 18.39 -6.02
C ARG A 73 -4.14 17.63 -5.08
N ASP A 74 -3.75 16.41 -5.44
CA ASP A 74 -2.84 15.59 -4.63
C ASP A 74 -1.42 16.19 -4.62
N VAL A 75 -0.93 16.62 -5.78
CA VAL A 75 0.37 17.30 -5.93
C VAL A 75 0.38 18.64 -5.21
N LEU A 76 -0.72 19.41 -5.28
CA LEU A 76 -0.86 20.65 -4.52
C LEU A 76 -0.76 20.40 -3.02
N ARG A 77 -1.50 19.41 -2.50
CA ARG A 77 -1.49 19.06 -1.08
C ARG A 77 -0.10 18.64 -0.60
N GLU A 78 0.59 17.82 -1.37
CA GLU A 78 1.96 17.40 -1.09
C GLU A 78 2.93 18.58 -1.07
N THR A 79 2.90 19.42 -2.11
CA THR A 79 3.75 20.62 -2.22
C THR A 79 3.54 21.57 -1.04
N THR A 80 2.29 21.83 -0.65
CA THR A 80 1.97 22.66 0.50
C THR A 80 2.52 22.06 1.80
N ARG A 81 2.42 20.73 1.96
CA ARG A 81 2.97 20.04 3.13
C ARG A 81 4.50 20.17 3.19
N GLU A 82 5.20 19.95 2.07
CA GLU A 82 6.65 20.10 2.00
C GLU A 82 7.12 21.52 2.37
N GLN A 83 6.44 22.53 1.83
CA GLN A 83 6.72 23.94 2.13
C GLN A 83 6.54 24.25 3.62
N TYR A 84 5.45 23.76 4.22
CA TYR A 84 5.21 23.90 5.64
C TYR A 84 6.32 23.25 6.48
N VAL A 85 6.69 22.00 6.19
CA VAL A 85 7.76 21.31 6.93
C VAL A 85 9.08 22.05 6.82
N LYS A 86 9.43 22.56 5.63
CA LYS A 86 10.63 23.35 5.43
C LYS A 86 10.65 24.63 6.28
N ALA A 87 9.49 25.27 6.45
CA ALA A 87 9.35 26.48 7.27
C ALA A 87 9.49 26.19 8.78
N VAL A 88 8.98 25.06 9.27
CA VAL A 88 9.06 24.69 10.70
C VAL A 88 10.29 23.85 11.06
N LYS A 89 11.06 23.38 10.08
CA LYS A 89 12.32 22.65 10.28
C LYS A 89 13.32 23.35 11.24
N PRO A 90 13.60 24.66 11.16
CA PRO A 90 14.53 25.29 12.10
C PRO A 90 14.03 25.29 13.55
N LEU A 91 12.73 25.16 13.78
CA LEU A 91 12.13 25.10 15.11
C LEU A 91 12.05 23.67 15.65
N THR A 92 11.75 22.71 14.78
CA THR A 92 11.49 21.31 15.17
C THR A 92 12.71 20.40 14.99
N GLY A 93 13.66 20.78 14.14
CA GLY A 93 14.79 19.93 13.71
C GLY A 93 14.40 18.76 12.79
N LEU A 94 13.12 18.54 12.53
CA LEU A 94 12.63 17.35 11.81
C LEU A 94 12.80 17.45 10.30
N THR A 95 13.14 16.33 9.66
CA THR A 95 13.04 16.18 8.20
C THR A 95 11.59 15.97 7.76
N THR A 96 11.33 16.04 6.45
CA THR A 96 9.98 15.78 5.88
C THR A 96 9.42 14.43 6.31
N ASP A 97 10.24 13.37 6.28
CA ASP A 97 9.81 12.01 6.62
C ASP A 97 9.58 11.84 8.12
N GLN A 98 10.48 12.38 8.93
CA GLN A 98 10.34 12.38 10.39
C GLN A 98 9.11 13.18 10.84
N TYR A 99 8.86 14.31 10.19
CA TYR A 99 7.66 15.10 10.42
C TYR A 99 6.41 14.32 10.02
N ALA A 100 6.42 13.62 8.88
CA ALA A 100 5.28 12.82 8.44
C ALA A 100 4.94 11.70 9.44
N VAL A 101 5.95 10.99 9.95
CA VAL A 101 5.78 9.98 11.00
C VAL A 101 5.23 10.61 12.28
N THR A 102 5.82 11.71 12.72
CA THR A 102 5.41 12.42 13.93
C THR A 102 3.97 12.92 13.82
N ALA A 103 3.61 13.52 12.68
CA ALA A 103 2.28 14.04 12.39
C ALA A 103 1.21 12.93 12.41
N ARG A 104 1.50 11.75 11.84
CA ARG A 104 0.59 10.59 11.90
C ARG A 104 0.36 10.11 13.34
N ARG A 105 1.41 10.17 14.16
CA ARG A 105 1.38 9.67 15.54
C ARG A 105 0.93 10.71 16.56
N MET A 106 0.64 11.95 16.17
CA MET A 106 0.35 13.03 17.14
C MET A 106 -0.79 12.67 18.11
N ASP A 107 -1.86 12.09 17.58
CA ASP A 107 -3.07 11.75 18.33
C ASP A 107 -2.96 10.44 19.13
N LEU A 108 -1.85 9.71 18.99
CA LEU A 108 -1.62 8.48 19.73
C LEU A 108 -1.25 8.76 21.20
N SER A 109 -1.64 7.84 22.08
CA SER A 109 -1.21 7.85 23.49
C SER A 109 0.31 7.71 23.59
N SER A 110 0.90 8.15 24.70
CA SER A 110 2.34 7.99 24.94
C SER A 110 2.78 6.52 24.89
N ALA A 111 1.95 5.61 25.43
CA ALA A 111 2.18 4.18 25.35
C ALA A 111 2.17 3.66 23.91
N ALA A 112 1.19 4.08 23.10
CA ALA A 112 1.11 3.71 21.69
C ALA A 112 2.30 4.28 20.88
N LYS A 113 2.74 5.51 21.16
CA LYS A 113 3.94 6.10 20.55
C LYS A 113 5.18 5.28 20.86
N ALA A 114 5.38 4.87 22.10
CA ALA A 114 6.50 4.01 22.51
C ALA A 114 6.44 2.64 21.82
N GLU A 115 5.25 2.05 21.72
CA GLU A 115 5.04 0.79 20.99
C GLU A 115 5.38 0.94 19.51
N CYS A 116 4.95 2.02 18.84
CA CYS A 116 5.31 2.29 17.45
C CYS A 116 6.82 2.35 17.24
N VAL A 117 7.58 2.99 18.15
CA VAL A 117 9.05 3.05 18.08
C VAL A 117 9.66 1.66 18.20
N SER A 118 9.14 0.82 19.10
CA SER A 118 9.59 -0.57 19.23
C SER A 118 9.27 -1.39 17.98
N LEU A 119 8.08 -1.21 17.40
CA LEU A 119 7.67 -1.89 16.17
C LEU A 119 8.47 -1.43 14.96
N ASP A 120 8.84 -0.15 14.84
CA ASP A 120 9.69 0.36 13.77
C ASP A 120 11.02 -0.43 13.71
N ALA A 121 11.69 -0.56 14.85
CA ALA A 121 12.95 -1.31 14.96
C ALA A 121 12.74 -2.80 14.67
N GLY A 122 11.75 -3.43 15.31
CA GLY A 122 11.48 -4.86 15.13
C GLY A 122 11.11 -5.23 13.70
N ILE A 123 10.35 -4.37 13.01
CA ILE A 123 10.00 -4.56 11.59
C ILE A 123 11.24 -4.42 10.70
N ALA A 124 12.07 -3.41 10.92
CA ALA A 124 13.28 -3.21 10.13
C ALA A 124 14.24 -4.40 10.26
N ASP A 125 14.43 -4.90 11.49
CA ASP A 125 15.27 -6.07 11.76
C ASP A 125 14.71 -7.34 11.10
N ALA A 126 13.40 -7.59 11.26
CA ALA A 126 12.73 -8.73 10.65
C ALA A 126 12.82 -8.71 9.11
N GLU A 127 12.82 -7.53 8.48
CA GLU A 127 13.00 -7.41 7.02
C GLU A 127 14.43 -7.66 6.56
N VAL A 128 15.44 -7.34 7.37
CA VAL A 128 16.82 -7.72 7.09
C VAL A 128 16.96 -9.24 7.17
N ILE A 129 16.39 -9.86 8.22
CA ILE A 129 16.41 -11.30 8.43
C ILE A 129 15.66 -12.03 7.31
N GLU A 130 14.49 -11.53 6.89
CA GLU A 130 13.69 -12.16 5.81
C GLU A 130 14.43 -12.18 4.47
N ARG A 131 15.22 -11.14 4.21
CA ARG A 131 16.05 -11.03 2.99
C ARG A 131 17.24 -11.99 2.99
N SER A 132 17.82 -12.29 4.15
CA SER A 132 18.99 -13.17 4.30
C SER A 132 18.63 -14.62 4.66
N ALA A 133 17.38 -14.89 5.04
CA ALA A 133 16.92 -16.22 5.44
C ALA A 133 16.97 -17.25 4.30
N SER A 134 17.39 -18.47 4.64
CA SER A 134 17.28 -19.63 3.76
C SER A 134 15.81 -20.02 3.53
N ALA A 135 15.52 -20.73 2.45
CA ALA A 135 14.15 -21.09 2.07
C ALA A 135 13.34 -21.79 3.18
N GLY A 136 14.00 -22.60 4.02
CA GLY A 136 13.36 -23.27 5.16
C GLY A 136 13.01 -22.35 6.33
N ALA A 137 13.85 -21.34 6.62
CA ALA A 137 13.62 -20.40 7.73
C ALA A 137 12.73 -19.22 7.33
N ARG A 138 12.66 -18.91 6.03
CA ARG A 138 11.98 -17.72 5.49
C ARG A 138 10.50 -17.66 5.85
N THR A 139 9.79 -18.79 5.80
CA THR A 139 8.35 -18.83 6.12
C THR A 139 8.05 -18.42 7.56
N ALA A 140 8.89 -18.86 8.52
CA ALA A 140 8.74 -18.48 9.92
C ALA A 140 8.96 -16.97 10.11
N VAL A 141 10.03 -16.44 9.51
CA VAL A 141 10.35 -15.01 9.57
C VAL A 141 9.26 -14.16 8.92
N GLN A 142 8.69 -14.61 7.79
CA GLN A 142 7.57 -13.92 7.14
C GLN A 142 6.32 -13.86 8.00
N HIS A 143 6.04 -14.92 8.77
CA HIS A 143 4.91 -14.96 9.68
C HIS A 143 5.08 -13.98 10.85
N ASP A 144 6.29 -13.90 11.42
CA ASP A 144 6.57 -12.95 12.49
C ASP A 144 6.59 -11.50 12.00
N LEU A 145 7.16 -11.26 10.82
CA LEU A 145 7.09 -9.96 10.14
C LEU A 145 5.65 -9.53 9.87
N PHE A 146 4.77 -10.45 9.48
CA PHE A 146 3.35 -10.18 9.30
C PHE A 146 2.68 -9.76 10.62
N LYS A 147 2.95 -10.45 11.74
CA LYS A 147 2.40 -10.06 13.06
C LYS A 147 2.81 -8.65 13.44
N LEU A 148 4.10 -8.33 13.28
CA LEU A 148 4.63 -7.00 13.59
C LEU A 148 3.96 -5.91 12.74
N ARG A 149 3.89 -6.11 11.42
CA ARG A 149 3.23 -5.16 10.50
C ARG A 149 1.74 -5.02 10.77
N LYS A 150 1.06 -6.12 11.13
CA LYS A 150 -0.35 -6.09 11.51
C LYS A 150 -0.53 -5.24 12.77
N ARG A 151 0.27 -5.47 13.82
CA ARG A 151 0.22 -4.69 15.06
C ARG A 151 0.50 -3.21 14.83
N TYR A 152 1.50 -2.90 13.98
CA TYR A 152 1.84 -1.54 13.58
C TYR A 152 0.64 -0.81 12.97
N ARG A 153 -0.05 -1.46 12.02
CA ARG A 153 -1.25 -0.91 11.38
C ARG A 153 -2.41 -0.78 12.36
N ASP A 154 -2.64 -1.79 13.21
CA ASP A 154 -3.78 -1.82 14.13
C ASP A 154 -3.72 -0.70 15.20
N ILE A 155 -2.51 -0.26 15.57
CA ILE A 155 -2.30 0.88 16.49
C ILE A 155 -2.40 2.23 15.76
N GLY A 156 -2.26 2.24 14.43
CA GLY A 156 -2.21 3.48 13.65
C GLY A 156 -0.84 4.16 13.67
N CYS A 157 0.22 3.37 13.83
CA CYS A 157 1.55 3.79 13.44
C CYS A 157 1.60 3.99 11.90
#